data_AF-A0A3M1PT27-F1
#
_entry.id   AF-A0A3M1PT27-F1
#
_cell.length_a   1.000
_cell.length_b   1.000
_cell.length_c   1.000
_cell.angle_alpha   90.00
_cell.angle_beta   90.00
_cell.angle_gamma   90.00
#
_symmetry.space_group_name_H-M   'P 1'
#
loop_
_entity.id
_entity.type
_entity.pdbx_description
1 polymer ?
#
loop_
_entity_poly.entity_id
_entity_poly.type
_entity_poly.pdbx_seq_one_letter_code
_entity_poly.pdbx_strand_id
1 'polypeptide(L)'
;MMSWHRLRHLGLQTIRRFVQLSVIGVVMGVVLLSLYAHYRAARALDDEQLVHGWKGVLLHKIDDAVGQRPDADRLLDGFKGTLWSMRLAGYDITDPLAAAEMTATSKTLYVPLLISTVLPLLVTLVLGRVFCSWMCPAGLLFEITGKLRGLLRMAELAPGEVHFSHRNKYILLVVGLLVAGVVGLPVFALIYPPAVLSRMAHAWIFGTALTGMTVLMLLIILFELFVSPRWWCRTMCPGGALYGLVGWTRLLRVRLDTSLCTGCKDCIPVCEEGINPITQSDSIECDNCGVCIRHCDDAALFYTIGLPGHRVRMSRAGDVGRSRHALPVIPETPASDVAPRTSAKPADPAISPKRRRAFARRSRTVVPLLLLALLPARAEAHHILGLPHYSYSENYPQNPTFEYPAQTGPYDVVLTCYPGRPNPGEPANLSFYIKNRNTGAPYTPPVVVRVLQTFTFGRNREILPPTSVEPFEVTHQLSATFPETGEYVVELKMDVEGKPEVIPFALTVGDETATASVLVAAGTGLALFLIIVRAIKIKQRRRIANAVAPAVE
;
A
#
# COMPACT_ATOMS: atom_id res chain seq x y z
N MET A 1 -1.85 23.10 34.96
CA MET A 1 -3.17 22.74 34.40
C MET A 1 -3.08 22.85 32.89
N MET A 2 -3.46 21.82 32.13
CA MET A 2 -3.55 21.93 30.66
C MET A 2 -4.66 22.92 30.31
N SER A 3 -4.42 23.84 29.36
CA SER A 3 -5.45 24.75 28.87
C SER A 3 -6.60 23.97 28.21
N TRP A 4 -7.84 24.46 28.36
CA TRP A 4 -9.03 23.85 27.77
C TRP A 4 -8.91 23.65 26.25
N HIS A 5 -8.18 24.56 25.57
CA HIS A 5 -7.78 24.44 24.17
C HIS A 5 -6.97 23.15 23.89
N ARG A 6 -5.94 22.85 24.70
CA ARG A 6 -5.13 21.63 24.54
C ARG A 6 -5.95 20.35 24.75
N LEU A 7 -6.91 20.35 25.66
CA LEU A 7 -7.80 19.20 25.91
C LEU A 7 -8.71 18.90 24.71
N ARG A 8 -9.32 19.92 24.10
CA ARG A 8 -10.17 19.75 22.91
C ARG A 8 -9.38 19.17 21.72
N HIS A 9 -8.18 19.67 21.49
CA HIS A 9 -7.35 19.20 20.37
C HIS A 9 -6.65 17.86 20.64
N LEU A 10 -6.48 17.49 21.91
CA LEU A 10 -6.13 16.11 22.28
C LEU A 10 -7.26 15.15 21.87
N GLY A 11 -8.51 15.51 22.15
CA GLY A 11 -9.69 14.75 21.71
C GLY A 11 -9.71 14.52 20.19
N LEU A 12 -9.43 15.56 19.39
CA LEU A 12 -9.37 15.42 17.93
C LEU A 12 -8.30 14.43 17.47
N GLN A 13 -7.11 14.45 18.07
CA GLN A 13 -6.06 13.49 17.73
C GLN A 13 -6.44 12.07 18.16
N THR A 14 -7.11 11.90 19.30
CA THR A 14 -7.64 10.60 19.72
C THR A 14 -8.66 10.08 18.71
N ILE A 15 -9.58 10.92 18.24
CA ILE A 15 -10.54 10.55 17.18
C ILE A 15 -9.79 10.18 15.90
N ARG A 16 -8.80 10.97 15.47
CA ARG A 16 -7.97 10.64 14.30
C ARG A 16 -7.32 9.25 14.43
N ARG A 17 -6.76 8.92 15.59
CA ARG A 17 -6.16 7.59 15.84
C ARG A 17 -7.21 6.49 15.80
N PHE A 18 -8.37 6.71 16.40
CA PHE A 18 -9.47 5.76 16.34
C PHE A 18 -9.87 5.49 14.89
N VAL A 19 -10.07 6.53 14.08
CA VAL A 19 -10.40 6.38 12.65
C VAL A 19 -9.31 5.61 11.90
N GLN A 20 -8.04 5.94 12.08
CA GLN A 20 -6.93 5.22 11.43
C GLN A 20 -6.93 3.72 11.79
N LEU A 21 -7.14 3.39 13.06
CA LEU A 21 -7.19 1.99 13.53
C LEU A 21 -8.45 1.28 13.02
N SER A 22 -9.59 1.96 12.99
CA SER A 22 -10.83 1.42 12.42
C SER A 22 -10.68 1.11 10.94
N VAL A 23 -10.04 1.99 10.16
CA VAL A 23 -9.80 1.75 8.73
C VAL A 23 -8.90 0.54 8.53
N ILE A 24 -7.83 0.38 9.32
CA ILE A 24 -7.01 -0.83 9.28
C ILE A 24 -7.84 -2.06 9.61
N GLY A 25 -8.69 -2.00 10.65
CA GLY A 25 -9.60 -3.08 11.01
C GLY A 25 -10.56 -3.45 9.87
N VAL A 26 -11.16 -2.47 9.19
CA VAL A 26 -12.03 -2.67 8.03
C VAL A 26 -11.26 -3.33 6.88
N VAL A 27 -10.07 -2.83 6.53
CA VAL A 27 -9.26 -3.38 5.44
C VAL A 27 -8.88 -4.83 5.72
N MET A 28 -8.41 -5.12 6.94
CA MET A 28 -8.09 -6.48 7.35
C MET A 28 -9.34 -7.37 7.37
N GLY A 29 -10.48 -6.85 7.83
CA GLY A 29 -11.76 -7.55 7.82
C GLY A 29 -12.23 -7.91 6.41
N VAL A 30 -12.14 -6.99 5.45
CA VAL A 30 -12.45 -7.24 4.04
C VAL A 30 -11.54 -8.33 3.46
N VAL A 31 -10.24 -8.30 3.76
CA VAL A 31 -9.31 -9.35 3.30
C VAL A 31 -9.68 -10.71 3.89
N LEU A 32 -10.01 -10.76 5.18
CA LEU A 32 -10.40 -12.00 5.86
C LEU A 32 -11.73 -12.55 5.36
N LEU A 33 -12.73 -11.69 5.13
CA LEU A 33 -14.01 -12.09 4.54
C LEU A 33 -13.84 -12.56 3.11
N SER A 34 -12.95 -11.92 2.33
CA SER A 34 -12.60 -12.37 0.99
C SER A 34 -11.94 -13.76 1.02
N LEU A 35 -11.01 -14.00 1.95
CA LEU A 35 -10.39 -15.33 2.14
C LEU A 35 -11.46 -16.37 2.50
N TYR A 36 -12.31 -16.08 3.49
CA TYR A 36 -13.40 -16.96 3.89
C TYR A 36 -14.35 -17.25 2.73
N ALA A 37 -14.73 -16.23 1.95
CA ALA A 37 -15.57 -16.42 0.77
C ALA A 37 -14.94 -17.37 -0.26
N HIS A 38 -13.61 -17.31 -0.46
CA HIS A 38 -12.90 -18.27 -1.31
C HIS A 38 -12.98 -19.70 -0.74
N TYR A 39 -12.70 -19.88 0.56
CA TYR A 39 -12.77 -21.21 1.21
C TYR A 39 -14.19 -21.80 1.19
N ARG A 40 -15.19 -20.96 1.45
CA ARG A 40 -16.61 -21.35 1.41
C ARG A 40 -17.04 -21.74 0.00
N ALA A 41 -16.68 -20.95 -1.01
CA ALA A 41 -16.97 -21.26 -2.42
C ALA A 41 -16.28 -22.56 -2.87
N ALA A 42 -15.08 -22.83 -2.35
CA ALA A 42 -14.34 -24.06 -2.61
C ALA A 42 -14.81 -25.28 -1.78
N ARG A 43 -15.77 -25.11 -0.84
CA ARG A 43 -16.18 -26.12 0.14
C ARG A 43 -15.02 -26.70 0.97
N ALA A 44 -13.97 -25.90 1.15
CA ALA A 44 -12.73 -26.30 1.81
C ALA A 44 -12.73 -26.04 3.33
N LEU A 45 -13.86 -25.67 3.93
CA LEU A 45 -13.95 -25.32 5.35
C LEU A 45 -13.87 -26.53 6.29
N ASP A 46 -14.32 -27.70 5.82
CA ASP A 46 -14.33 -28.95 6.61
C ASP A 46 -13.04 -29.76 6.45
N ASP A 47 -12.11 -29.30 5.60
CA ASP A 47 -10.83 -29.96 5.36
C ASP A 47 -9.84 -29.58 6.47
N GLU A 48 -9.66 -30.49 7.43
CA GLU A 48 -8.75 -30.35 8.56
C GLU A 48 -7.28 -30.13 8.15
N GLN A 49 -6.88 -30.54 6.94
CA GLN A 49 -5.55 -30.30 6.40
C GLN A 49 -5.40 -28.90 5.80
N LEU A 50 -6.46 -28.31 5.23
CA LEU A 50 -6.46 -26.95 4.70
C LEU A 50 -6.75 -25.87 5.76
N VAL A 51 -7.53 -26.22 6.78
CA VAL A 51 -8.06 -25.33 7.82
C VAL A 51 -7.37 -25.65 9.15
N HIS A 52 -6.04 -25.74 9.13
CA HIS A 52 -5.23 -25.98 10.33
C HIS A 52 -4.65 -24.68 10.91
N GLY A 53 -4.17 -24.76 12.16
CA GLY A 53 -3.51 -23.66 12.85
C GLY A 53 -4.41 -22.44 13.12
N TRP A 54 -3.80 -21.27 13.24
CA TRP A 54 -4.52 -20.05 13.62
C TRP A 54 -5.52 -19.58 12.55
N LYS A 55 -5.24 -19.85 11.27
CA LYS A 55 -6.14 -19.50 10.16
C LYS A 55 -7.42 -20.31 10.20
N GLY A 56 -7.32 -21.61 10.51
CA GLY A 56 -8.49 -22.47 10.60
C GLY A 56 -9.45 -22.07 11.72
N VAL A 57 -8.91 -21.82 12.91
CA VAL A 57 -9.68 -21.29 14.05
C VAL A 57 -10.39 -19.98 13.68
N LEU A 58 -9.74 -19.12 12.90
CA LEU A 58 -10.33 -17.86 12.45
C LEU A 58 -11.44 -18.07 11.42
N LEU A 59 -11.23 -18.97 10.44
CA LEU A 59 -12.21 -19.27 9.40
C LEU A 59 -13.48 -19.92 9.98
N HIS A 60 -13.36 -20.89 10.89
CA HIS A 60 -14.52 -21.48 11.58
C HIS A 60 -15.30 -20.44 12.40
N LYS A 61 -14.61 -19.54 13.11
CA LYS A 61 -15.28 -18.44 13.82
C LYS A 61 -16.03 -17.50 12.89
N ILE A 62 -15.49 -17.26 11.69
CA ILE A 62 -16.18 -16.46 10.66
C ILE A 62 -17.38 -17.25 10.12
N ASP A 63 -17.25 -18.55 9.90
CA ASP A 63 -18.35 -19.43 9.47
C ASP A 63 -19.51 -19.45 10.47
N ASP A 64 -19.22 -19.60 11.76
CA ASP A 64 -20.22 -19.53 12.83
C ASP A 64 -20.98 -18.20 12.86
N ALA A 65 -20.27 -17.09 12.58
CA ALA A 65 -20.83 -15.74 12.63
C ALA A 65 -21.57 -15.31 11.35
N VAL A 66 -21.13 -15.80 10.20
CA VAL A 66 -21.54 -15.33 8.87
C VAL A 66 -22.18 -16.45 8.04
N GLY A 67 -21.60 -17.65 8.03
CA GLY A 67 -21.99 -18.77 7.16
C GLY A 67 -23.41 -19.28 7.41
N GLN A 68 -23.88 -19.20 8.66
CA GLN A 68 -25.24 -19.61 9.07
C GLN A 68 -26.33 -18.60 8.68
N ARG A 69 -25.98 -17.44 8.11
CA ARG A 69 -26.97 -16.44 7.73
C ARG A 69 -27.60 -16.77 6.37
N PRO A 70 -28.93 -16.58 6.21
CA PRO A 70 -29.61 -16.81 4.93
C PRO A 70 -29.16 -15.85 3.82
N ASP A 71 -28.57 -14.71 4.16
CA ASP A 71 -28.05 -13.68 3.25
C ASP A 71 -26.52 -13.67 3.15
N ALA A 72 -25.84 -14.72 3.62
CA ALA A 72 -24.39 -14.77 3.73
C ALA A 72 -23.68 -14.46 2.40
N ASP A 73 -24.14 -14.99 1.27
CA ASP A 73 -23.52 -14.74 -0.05
C ASP A 73 -23.63 -13.27 -0.47
N ARG A 74 -24.79 -12.64 -0.25
CA ARG A 74 -24.99 -11.20 -0.50
C ARG A 74 -24.12 -10.35 0.41
N LEU A 75 -23.96 -10.75 1.68
CA LEU A 75 -23.09 -10.07 2.63
C LEU A 75 -21.64 -10.16 2.17
N LEU A 76 -21.15 -11.36 1.83
CA LEU A 76 -19.77 -11.57 1.36
C LEU A 76 -19.49 -10.83 0.06
N ASP A 77 -20.44 -10.81 -0.89
CA ASP A 77 -20.36 -10.00 -2.10
C ASP A 77 -20.31 -8.49 -1.82
N GLY A 78 -20.89 -8.05 -0.71
CA GLY A 78 -20.87 -6.67 -0.25
C GLY A 78 -19.53 -6.21 0.34
N PHE A 79 -18.59 -7.12 0.63
CA PHE A 79 -17.30 -6.82 1.28
C PHE A 79 -16.13 -7.49 0.55
N LYS A 80 -15.62 -6.84 -0.51
CA LYS A 80 -14.51 -7.35 -1.33
C LYS A 80 -13.58 -6.24 -1.78
N GLY A 81 -12.35 -6.61 -2.13
CA GLY A 81 -11.38 -5.71 -2.77
C GLY A 81 -10.29 -5.17 -1.85
N THR A 82 -9.73 -4.02 -2.23
CA THR A 82 -8.52 -3.43 -1.63
C THR A 82 -8.69 -1.93 -1.39
N LEU A 83 -7.75 -1.27 -0.70
CA LEU A 83 -7.75 0.20 -0.59
C LEU A 83 -7.65 0.94 -1.92
N TRP A 84 -7.26 0.25 -2.98
CA TRP A 84 -7.22 0.77 -4.34
C TRP A 84 -8.62 0.82 -4.96
N SER A 85 -9.42 -0.22 -4.71
CA SER A 85 -10.83 -0.31 -5.10
C SER A 85 -11.50 -1.38 -4.24
N MET A 86 -12.55 -1.02 -3.51
CA MET A 86 -13.28 -1.94 -2.64
C MET A 86 -14.78 -1.75 -2.78
N ARG A 87 -15.51 -2.83 -2.51
CA ARG A 87 -16.95 -2.81 -2.27
C ARG A 87 -17.17 -2.89 -0.76
N LEU A 88 -17.90 -1.92 -0.21
CA LEU A 88 -18.26 -1.86 1.20
C LEU A 88 -19.78 -1.75 1.32
N ALA A 89 -20.41 -2.74 1.96
CA ALA A 89 -21.87 -2.81 2.11
C ALA A 89 -22.62 -2.63 0.77
N GLY A 90 -22.06 -3.18 -0.32
CA GLY A 90 -22.65 -3.10 -1.67
C GLY A 90 -22.32 -1.82 -2.45
N TYR A 91 -21.64 -0.84 -1.85
CA TYR A 91 -21.20 0.37 -2.55
C TYR A 91 -19.75 0.23 -3.02
N ASP A 92 -19.53 0.49 -4.31
CA ASP A 92 -18.19 0.52 -4.89
C ASP A 92 -17.51 1.86 -4.59
N ILE A 93 -16.32 1.79 -3.99
CA ILE A 93 -15.49 2.94 -3.66
C ILE A 93 -14.11 2.70 -4.24
N THR A 94 -13.69 3.61 -5.12
CA THR A 94 -12.41 3.53 -5.81
C THR A 94 -11.56 4.75 -5.49
N ASP A 95 -10.26 4.55 -5.27
CA ASP A 95 -9.31 5.66 -5.12
C ASP A 95 -9.27 6.49 -6.42
N PRO A 96 -9.40 7.83 -6.39
CA PRO A 96 -9.34 8.65 -7.59
C PRO A 96 -8.08 8.45 -8.44
N LEU A 97 -6.94 8.13 -7.81
CA LEU A 97 -5.70 7.80 -8.53
C LEU A 97 -5.82 6.48 -9.28
N ALA A 98 -6.49 5.49 -8.68
CA ALA A 98 -6.75 4.22 -9.34
C ALA A 98 -7.60 4.42 -10.59
N ALA A 99 -8.69 5.20 -10.50
CA ALA A 99 -9.52 5.47 -11.66
C ALA A 99 -8.82 6.30 -12.74
N ALA A 100 -8.03 7.31 -12.34
CA ALA A 100 -7.23 8.11 -13.27
C ALA A 100 -6.20 7.24 -14.01
N GLU A 101 -5.51 6.36 -13.29
CA GLU A 101 -4.57 5.42 -13.88
C GLU A 101 -5.26 4.41 -14.79
N MET A 102 -6.35 3.76 -14.36
CA MET A 102 -7.09 2.81 -15.19
C MET A 102 -7.61 3.44 -16.47
N THR A 103 -8.08 4.68 -16.40
CA THR A 103 -8.51 5.44 -17.57
C THR A 103 -7.34 5.72 -18.51
N ALA A 104 -6.19 6.13 -17.97
CA ALA A 104 -4.99 6.37 -18.78
C ALA A 104 -4.49 5.07 -19.45
N THR A 105 -4.41 3.98 -18.69
CA THR A 105 -3.95 2.65 -19.13
C THR A 105 -4.87 2.07 -20.21
N SER A 106 -6.18 2.06 -19.97
CA SER A 106 -7.16 1.46 -20.90
C SER A 106 -7.49 2.36 -22.09
N LYS A 107 -7.23 3.67 -21.99
CA LYS A 107 -7.64 4.70 -22.95
C LYS A 107 -9.16 4.76 -23.16
N THR A 108 -9.92 4.20 -22.22
CA THR A 108 -11.39 4.14 -22.25
C THR A 108 -11.97 4.65 -20.94
N LEU A 109 -13.18 5.23 -21.01
CA LEU A 109 -13.90 5.70 -19.84
C LEU A 109 -14.89 4.63 -19.38
N TYR A 110 -14.53 3.89 -18.33
CA TYR A 110 -15.43 2.93 -17.72
C TYR A 110 -16.31 3.62 -16.68
N VAL A 111 -17.55 3.93 -17.07
CA VAL A 111 -18.50 4.73 -16.27
C VAL A 111 -18.70 4.19 -14.84
N PRO A 112 -18.87 2.87 -14.59
CA PRO A 112 -19.04 2.37 -13.23
C PRO A 112 -17.86 2.70 -12.30
N LEU A 113 -16.63 2.66 -12.83
CA LEU A 113 -15.42 3.03 -12.08
C LEU A 113 -15.33 4.54 -11.81
N LEU A 114 -15.86 5.38 -12.70
CA LEU A 114 -15.92 6.82 -12.44
C LEU A 114 -16.94 7.13 -11.34
N ILE A 115 -18.11 6.46 -11.37
CA ILE A 115 -19.15 6.61 -10.35
C ILE A 115 -18.60 6.24 -8.95
N SER A 116 -17.83 5.15 -8.85
CA SER A 116 -17.24 4.73 -7.57
C SER A 116 -16.20 5.72 -6.99
N THR A 117 -15.70 6.67 -7.78
CA THR A 117 -14.81 7.74 -7.26
C THR A 117 -15.54 8.98 -6.77
N VAL A 118 -16.84 9.13 -7.06
CA VAL A 118 -17.61 10.35 -6.74
C VAL A 118 -17.56 10.65 -5.25
N LEU A 119 -17.80 9.66 -4.40
CA LEU A 119 -17.78 9.84 -2.94
C LEU A 119 -16.39 10.30 -2.44
N PRO A 120 -15.27 9.60 -2.74
CA PRO A 120 -13.92 10.07 -2.39
C PRO A 120 -13.60 11.48 -2.92
N LEU A 121 -14.02 11.81 -4.14
CA LEU A 121 -13.79 13.13 -4.73
C LEU A 121 -14.58 14.21 -3.98
N LEU A 122 -15.85 13.99 -3.66
CA LEU A 122 -16.67 14.91 -2.89
C LEU A 122 -16.08 15.16 -1.50
N VAL A 123 -15.66 14.10 -0.81
CA VAL A 123 -14.98 14.21 0.49
C VAL A 123 -13.69 15.03 0.35
N THR A 124 -12.91 14.82 -0.71
CA THR A 124 -11.68 15.57 -0.99
C THR A 124 -11.96 17.04 -1.32
N LEU A 125 -13.01 17.32 -2.07
CA LEU A 125 -13.44 18.68 -2.42
C LEU A 125 -13.91 19.46 -1.19
N VAL A 126 -14.45 18.80 -0.16
CA VAL A 126 -14.91 19.46 1.07
C VAL A 126 -13.79 19.54 2.10
N LEU A 127 -13.07 18.44 2.33
CA LEU A 127 -12.12 18.29 3.44
C LEU A 127 -10.65 18.40 3.01
N GLY A 128 -10.36 18.52 1.71
CA GLY A 128 -9.01 18.53 1.17
C GLY A 128 -8.34 17.16 1.20
N ARG A 129 -7.03 17.15 1.44
CA ARG A 129 -6.20 15.94 1.55
C ARG A 129 -6.40 15.16 2.87
N VAL A 130 -7.59 15.22 3.48
CA VAL A 130 -7.91 14.57 4.76
C VAL A 130 -7.68 13.06 4.71
N PHE A 131 -7.91 12.41 3.56
CA PHE A 131 -7.65 10.98 3.38
C PHE A 131 -6.23 10.60 3.81
N CYS A 132 -5.22 11.40 3.47
CA CYS A 132 -3.81 11.12 3.74
C CYS A 132 -3.49 11.01 5.25
N SER A 133 -4.18 11.78 6.10
CA SER A 133 -3.90 11.85 7.54
C SER A 133 -4.93 11.10 8.40
N TRP A 134 -6.14 10.87 7.90
CA TRP A 134 -7.22 10.22 8.66
C TRP A 134 -7.48 8.77 8.27
N MET A 135 -7.35 8.41 7.00
CA MET A 135 -7.80 7.11 6.48
C MET A 135 -6.66 6.27 5.90
N CYS A 136 -5.63 6.90 5.35
CA CYS A 136 -4.52 6.21 4.70
C CYS A 136 -3.68 5.40 5.72
N PRO A 137 -3.59 4.06 5.62
CA PRO A 137 -2.79 3.26 6.54
C PRO A 137 -1.28 3.48 6.36
N ALA A 138 -0.84 3.82 5.14
CA ALA A 138 0.54 4.21 4.89
C ALA A 138 0.88 5.51 5.65
N GLY A 139 -0.09 6.43 5.75
CA GLY A 139 0.04 7.62 6.58
C GLY A 139 0.42 7.26 8.00
N LEU A 140 -0.41 6.42 8.68
CA LEU A 140 -0.15 5.92 10.03
C LEU A 140 1.25 5.28 10.15
N LEU A 141 1.59 4.40 9.20
CA LEU A 141 2.88 3.71 9.15
C LEU A 141 4.06 4.70 9.16
N PHE A 142 4.01 5.74 8.32
CA PHE A 142 5.06 6.75 8.27
C PHE A 142 5.08 7.68 9.49
N GLU A 143 3.96 7.88 10.18
CA GLU A 143 3.99 8.56 11.49
C GLU A 143 4.70 7.72 12.55
N ILE A 144 4.50 6.40 12.55
CA ILE A 144 5.20 5.47 13.43
C ILE A 144 6.70 5.49 13.10
N THR A 145 7.09 5.47 11.83
CA THR A 145 8.48 5.63 11.39
C THR A 145 9.09 6.94 11.89
N GLY A 146 8.33 8.04 11.88
CA GLY A 146 8.75 9.32 12.47
C GLY A 146 9.02 9.24 13.98
N LYS A 147 8.17 8.55 14.74
CA LYS A 147 8.40 8.31 16.18
C LYS A 147 9.61 7.42 16.42
N LEU A 148 9.79 6.37 15.62
CA LEU A 148 10.94 5.46 15.69
C LEU A 148 12.24 6.21 15.41
N ARG A 149 12.21 7.15 14.47
CA ARG A 149 13.33 8.06 14.19
C ARG A 149 13.69 8.94 15.39
N GLY A 150 12.70 9.39 16.16
CA GLY A 150 12.90 10.05 17.45
C GLY A 150 13.61 9.14 18.46
N LEU A 151 13.24 7.86 18.52
CA LEU A 151 13.95 6.85 19.30
C LEU A 151 15.42 6.66 18.87
N LEU A 152 15.68 6.61 17.57
CA LEU A 152 17.05 6.51 17.05
C LEU A 152 17.91 7.71 17.47
N ARG A 153 17.35 8.92 17.44
CA ARG A 153 18.03 10.13 17.94
C ARG A 153 18.35 10.04 19.42
N MET A 154 17.42 9.52 20.23
CA MET A 154 17.66 9.26 21.65
C MET A 154 18.75 8.20 21.88
N ALA A 155 18.96 7.31 20.91
CA ALA A 155 20.02 6.30 20.90
C ALA A 155 21.35 6.80 20.28
N GLU A 156 21.50 8.11 20.04
CA GLU A 156 22.68 8.74 19.43
C GLU A 156 22.97 8.29 17.98
N LEU A 157 22.05 7.57 17.34
CA LEU A 157 22.03 7.44 15.90
C LEU A 157 21.39 8.71 15.33
N ALA A 158 22.17 9.51 14.59
CA ALA A 158 21.68 10.71 13.92
C ALA A 158 21.23 10.39 12.48
N PRO A 159 19.94 10.04 12.24
CA PRO A 159 19.46 9.79 10.90
C PRO A 159 19.41 11.11 10.10
N GLY A 160 19.68 11.06 8.79
CA GLY A 160 19.84 12.25 7.94
C GLY A 160 18.56 13.05 7.76
N GLU A 161 18.64 14.37 7.61
CA GLU A 161 17.51 15.28 7.40
C GLU A 161 17.56 15.90 6.00
N VAL A 162 17.50 15.05 4.97
CA VAL A 162 17.47 15.54 3.59
C VAL A 162 16.06 16.05 3.28
N HIS A 163 15.97 17.28 2.79
CA HIS A 163 14.73 17.90 2.35
C HIS A 163 14.61 17.78 0.83
N PHE A 164 13.45 17.34 0.36
CA PHE A 164 13.12 17.21 -1.06
C PHE A 164 11.96 18.17 -1.38
N SER A 165 11.86 18.58 -2.65
CA SER A 165 10.79 19.47 -3.08
C SER A 165 9.46 18.72 -3.19
N HIS A 166 8.37 19.38 -2.79
CA HIS A 166 7.00 18.90 -3.02
C HIS A 166 6.67 18.78 -4.51
N ARG A 167 7.41 19.45 -5.41
CA ARG A 167 7.19 19.36 -6.87
C ARG A 167 7.34 17.94 -7.42
N ASN A 168 8.17 17.11 -6.76
CA ASN A 168 8.50 15.77 -7.24
C ASN A 168 7.27 14.85 -7.39
N LYS A 169 6.30 14.91 -6.47
CA LYS A 169 5.09 14.07 -6.55
C LYS A 169 4.15 14.48 -7.68
N TYR A 170 4.13 15.76 -8.06
CA TYR A 170 3.35 16.24 -9.20
C TYR A 170 3.99 15.80 -10.51
N ILE A 171 5.33 15.87 -10.58
CA ILE A 171 6.08 15.31 -11.71
C ILE A 171 5.82 13.81 -11.82
N LEU A 172 5.91 13.07 -10.70
CA LEU A 172 5.66 11.63 -10.68
C LEU A 172 4.22 11.29 -11.09
N LEU A 173 3.23 12.07 -10.66
CA LEU A 173 1.83 11.90 -11.07
C LEU A 173 1.69 12.03 -12.59
N VAL A 174 2.19 13.12 -13.18
CA VAL A 174 2.07 13.36 -14.64
C VAL A 174 2.83 12.31 -15.43
N VAL A 175 4.10 12.09 -15.10
CA VAL A 175 4.95 11.11 -15.80
C VAL A 175 4.39 9.70 -15.66
N GLY A 176 3.93 9.31 -14.48
CA GLY A 176 3.38 7.97 -14.25
C GLY A 176 2.08 7.73 -15.01
N LEU A 177 1.17 8.71 -15.09
CA LEU A 177 -0.03 8.59 -15.93
C LEU A 177 0.30 8.47 -17.43
N LEU A 178 1.29 9.23 -17.91
CA LEU A 178 1.76 9.13 -19.29
C LEU A 178 2.37 7.77 -19.58
N VAL A 179 3.26 7.28 -18.70
CA VAL A 179 3.86 5.94 -18.82
C VAL A 179 2.78 4.87 -18.78
N ALA A 180 1.81 4.96 -17.87
CA ALA A 180 0.70 4.02 -17.78
C ALA A 180 -0.09 3.94 -19.10
N GLY A 181 -0.39 5.08 -19.71
CA GLY A 181 -1.11 5.12 -21.00
C GLY A 181 -0.28 4.67 -22.21
N VAL A 182 1.04 4.88 -22.21
CA VAL A 182 1.93 4.41 -23.29
C VAL A 182 2.17 2.91 -23.18
N VAL A 183 2.52 2.43 -21.98
CA VAL A 183 2.91 1.04 -21.74
C VAL A 183 1.69 0.13 -21.62
N GLY A 184 0.52 0.66 -21.22
CA GLY A 184 -0.67 -0.15 -20.96
C GLY A 184 -0.58 -0.94 -19.65
N LEU A 185 0.25 -0.48 -18.69
CA LEU A 185 0.41 -1.10 -17.38
C LEU A 185 0.10 -0.11 -16.25
N PRO A 186 -0.61 -0.53 -15.19
CA PRO A 186 -0.89 0.33 -14.03
C PRO A 186 0.30 0.40 -13.08
N VAL A 187 1.22 1.32 -13.37
CA VAL A 187 2.49 1.52 -12.65
C VAL A 187 2.30 1.98 -11.20
N PHE A 188 1.34 2.87 -10.91
CA PHE A 188 1.09 3.36 -9.56
C PHE A 188 0.56 2.27 -8.65
N ALA A 189 -0.23 1.33 -9.18
CA ALA A 189 -0.66 0.18 -8.41
C ALA A 189 0.52 -0.63 -7.82
N LEU A 190 1.71 -0.58 -8.45
CA LEU A 190 2.93 -1.26 -8.00
C LEU A 190 3.71 -0.48 -6.93
N ILE A 191 3.64 0.85 -6.94
CA ILE A 191 4.50 1.71 -6.11
C ILE A 191 3.74 2.50 -5.03
N TYR A 192 2.43 2.69 -5.17
CA TYR A 192 1.63 3.52 -4.29
C TYR A 192 1.36 2.80 -2.96
N PRO A 193 1.86 3.30 -1.80
CA PRO A 193 1.88 2.56 -0.55
C PRO A 193 0.51 2.08 -0.04
N PRO A 194 -0.60 2.83 -0.17
CA PRO A 194 -1.92 2.29 0.19
C PRO A 194 -2.32 1.06 -0.63
N ALA A 195 -2.05 1.06 -1.94
CA ALA A 195 -2.27 -0.10 -2.80
C ALA A 195 -1.35 -1.26 -2.40
N VAL A 196 -0.06 -0.97 -2.29
CA VAL A 196 0.98 -1.95 -1.93
C VAL A 196 0.68 -2.61 -0.58
N LEU A 197 0.37 -1.83 0.47
CA LEU A 197 0.03 -2.35 1.80
C LEU A 197 -1.23 -3.22 1.77
N SER A 198 -2.27 -2.81 1.04
CA SER A 198 -3.49 -3.62 0.94
C SER A 198 -3.24 -4.94 0.21
N ARG A 199 -2.41 -4.95 -0.84
CA ARG A 199 -2.00 -6.17 -1.54
C ARG A 199 -1.08 -7.05 -0.70
N MET A 200 -0.17 -6.45 0.07
CA MET A 200 0.66 -7.18 1.03
C MET A 200 -0.22 -7.85 2.11
N ALA A 201 -1.26 -7.18 2.60
CA ALA A 201 -2.20 -7.78 3.54
C ALA A 201 -2.90 -9.01 2.94
N HIS A 202 -3.34 -8.94 1.68
CA HIS A 202 -3.87 -10.09 0.95
C HIS A 202 -2.81 -11.20 0.84
N ALA A 203 -1.63 -10.87 0.33
CA ALA A 203 -0.52 -11.81 0.17
C ALA A 203 -0.23 -12.58 1.48
N TRP A 204 -0.12 -11.87 2.60
CA TRP A 204 0.21 -12.46 3.89
C TRP A 204 -0.92 -13.32 4.45
N ILE A 205 -2.17 -12.85 4.35
CA ILE A 205 -3.35 -13.59 4.82
C ILE A 205 -3.54 -14.88 4.00
N PHE A 206 -3.34 -14.82 2.69
CA PHE A 206 -3.45 -15.97 1.78
C PHE A 206 -2.24 -16.91 1.85
N GLY A 207 -1.19 -16.58 2.63
CA GLY A 207 -0.08 -17.50 2.93
C GLY A 207 1.20 -17.29 2.12
N THR A 208 1.28 -16.24 1.30
CA THR A 208 2.52 -15.87 0.60
C THR A 208 3.35 -14.91 1.48
N ALA A 209 4.59 -15.30 1.81
CA ALA A 209 5.36 -14.60 2.85
C ALA A 209 6.14 -13.38 2.33
N LEU A 210 6.74 -13.44 1.12
CA LEU A 210 7.64 -12.41 0.64
C LEU A 210 7.43 -12.13 -0.85
N THR A 211 6.83 -10.97 -1.16
CA THR A 211 6.66 -10.48 -2.53
C THR A 211 7.61 -9.31 -2.80
N GLY A 212 7.85 -8.98 -4.06
CA GLY A 212 8.63 -7.77 -4.43
C GLY A 212 8.05 -6.47 -3.83
N MET A 213 6.74 -6.44 -3.58
CA MET A 213 6.04 -5.36 -2.87
C MET A 213 6.49 -5.20 -1.41
N THR A 214 6.74 -6.31 -0.69
CA THR A 214 7.26 -6.28 0.68
C THR A 214 8.64 -5.65 0.72
N VAL A 215 9.50 -6.01 -0.23
CA VAL A 215 10.85 -5.44 -0.36
C VAL A 215 10.76 -3.94 -0.65
N LEU A 216 9.92 -3.53 -1.60
CA LEU A 216 9.70 -2.12 -1.91
C LEU A 216 9.26 -1.32 -0.67
N MET A 217 8.27 -1.82 0.06
CA MET A 217 7.77 -1.15 1.27
C MET A 217 8.86 -1.02 2.33
N LEU A 218 9.64 -2.08 2.56
CA LEU A 218 10.78 -2.05 3.49
C LEU A 218 11.81 -1.01 3.06
N LEU A 219 12.16 -0.93 1.78
CA LEU A 219 13.10 0.08 1.26
C LEU A 219 12.58 1.50 1.48
N ILE A 220 11.29 1.76 1.27
CA ILE A 220 10.67 3.06 1.55
C ILE A 220 10.77 3.39 3.05
N ILE A 221 10.40 2.45 3.93
CA ILE A 221 10.49 2.64 5.39
C ILE A 221 11.93 2.92 5.82
N LEU A 222 12.91 2.16 5.31
CA LEU A 222 14.33 2.37 5.59
C LEU A 222 14.81 3.74 5.10
N PHE A 223 14.38 4.17 3.92
CA PHE A 223 14.66 5.52 3.41
C PHE A 223 14.13 6.60 4.35
N GLU A 224 12.89 6.47 4.78
CA GLU A 224 12.31 7.45 5.69
C GLU A 224 13.00 7.48 7.06
N LEU A 225 13.33 6.30 7.56
CA LEU A 225 13.96 6.14 8.85
C LEU A 225 15.37 6.76 8.87
N PHE A 226 16.17 6.53 7.83
CA PHE A 226 17.60 6.91 7.81
C PHE A 226 17.94 8.16 7.00
N VAL A 227 17.13 8.57 6.02
CA VAL A 227 17.49 9.61 5.03
C VAL A 227 16.63 10.85 5.10
N SER A 228 15.30 10.71 5.15
CA SER A 228 14.40 11.87 5.10
C SER A 228 13.03 11.55 5.73
N PRO A 229 12.60 12.27 6.78
CA PRO A 229 11.34 11.97 7.45
C PRO A 229 10.14 12.20 6.53
N ARG A 230 9.24 11.22 6.44
CA ARG A 230 8.02 11.28 5.61
C ARG A 230 8.27 11.60 4.14
N TRP A 231 9.42 11.20 3.62
CA TRP A 231 9.82 11.45 2.24
C TRP A 231 8.73 11.06 1.24
N TRP A 232 8.11 9.90 1.40
CA TRP A 232 7.13 9.41 0.45
C TRP A 232 5.90 10.33 0.44
N CYS A 233 5.24 10.49 1.59
CA CYS A 233 4.03 11.31 1.70
C CYS A 233 4.26 12.77 1.29
N ARG A 234 5.38 13.37 1.71
CA ARG A 234 5.68 14.78 1.42
C ARG A 234 6.02 15.00 -0.05
N THR A 235 6.80 14.09 -0.66
CA THR A 235 7.52 14.41 -1.90
C THR A 235 7.36 13.43 -3.05
N MET A 236 6.95 12.19 -2.83
CA MET A 236 6.81 11.20 -3.92
C MET A 236 5.40 10.70 -4.13
N CYS A 237 4.48 10.87 -3.18
CA CYS A 237 3.16 10.25 -3.23
C CYS A 237 2.28 10.81 -4.36
N PRO A 238 2.01 10.04 -5.45
CA PRO A 238 1.20 10.52 -6.57
C PRO A 238 -0.27 10.72 -6.17
N GLY A 239 -0.79 9.87 -5.28
CA GLY A 239 -2.12 10.07 -4.69
C GLY A 239 -2.19 11.38 -3.89
N GLY A 240 -1.16 11.67 -3.07
CA GLY A 240 -1.09 12.93 -2.33
C GLY A 240 -1.08 14.15 -3.25
N ALA A 241 -0.41 14.07 -4.40
CA ALA A 241 -0.46 15.11 -5.42
C ALA A 241 -1.88 15.26 -5.98
N LEU A 242 -2.52 14.16 -6.40
CA LEU A 242 -3.87 14.18 -6.97
C LEU A 242 -4.91 14.72 -5.97
N TYR A 243 -4.94 14.20 -4.74
CA TYR A 243 -5.83 14.69 -3.68
C TYR A 243 -5.59 16.18 -3.37
N GLY A 244 -4.35 16.67 -3.51
CA GLY A 244 -4.01 18.09 -3.35
C GLY A 244 -4.55 18.97 -4.47
N LEU A 245 -4.47 18.49 -5.71
CA LEU A 245 -5.03 19.18 -6.89
C LEU A 245 -6.55 19.21 -6.82
N VAL A 246 -7.19 18.08 -6.53
CA VAL A 246 -8.65 17.99 -6.38
C VAL A 246 -9.11 18.86 -5.21
N GLY A 247 -8.44 18.75 -4.06
CA GLY A 247 -8.79 19.45 -2.82
C GLY A 247 -8.29 20.90 -2.72
N TRP A 248 -7.86 21.53 -3.80
CA TRP A 248 -7.36 22.91 -3.78
C TRP A 248 -8.43 23.93 -3.35
N THR A 249 -9.69 23.66 -3.70
CA THR A 249 -10.89 24.45 -3.35
C THR A 249 -11.54 24.02 -2.03
N ARG A 250 -10.88 23.17 -1.23
CA ARG A 250 -11.42 22.64 0.03
C ARG A 250 -12.04 23.71 0.92
N LEU A 251 -13.16 23.34 1.56
CA LEU A 251 -13.88 24.17 2.52
C LEU A 251 -13.22 24.13 3.89
N LEU A 252 -12.85 22.94 4.39
CA LEU A 252 -12.17 22.82 5.68
C LEU A 252 -10.69 23.21 5.55
N ARG A 253 -10.27 24.21 6.33
CA ARG A 253 -8.90 24.75 6.30
C ARG A 253 -8.38 25.02 7.70
N VAL A 254 -7.08 24.87 7.89
CA VAL A 254 -6.39 25.44 9.03
C VAL A 254 -6.05 26.89 8.69
N ARG A 255 -6.39 27.83 9.58
CA ARG A 255 -6.02 29.25 9.45
C ARG A 255 -5.24 29.71 10.67
N LEU A 256 -4.45 30.76 10.47
CA LEU A 256 -3.73 31.47 11.50
C LEU A 256 -4.44 32.79 11.81
N ASP A 257 -4.71 33.04 13.09
CA ASP A 257 -5.00 34.37 13.61
C ASP A 257 -3.69 35.09 13.93
N THR A 258 -3.35 36.10 13.13
CA THR A 258 -2.13 36.89 13.32
C THR A 258 -2.17 37.76 14.58
N SER A 259 -3.34 38.04 15.14
CA SER A 259 -3.48 38.83 16.37
C SER A 259 -3.12 38.03 17.63
N LEU A 260 -3.28 36.71 17.58
CA LEU A 260 -2.94 35.79 18.67
C LEU A 260 -1.54 35.19 18.53
N CYS A 261 -1.01 35.12 17.29
CA CYS A 261 0.28 34.48 17.03
C CYS A 261 1.47 35.28 17.56
N THR A 262 2.24 34.69 18.48
CA THR A 262 3.49 35.30 19.00
C THR A 262 4.70 35.09 18.08
N GLY A 263 4.58 34.23 17.07
CA GLY A 263 5.70 33.88 16.19
C GLY A 263 6.73 32.93 16.80
N CYS A 264 6.34 32.10 17.79
CA CYS A 264 7.23 31.13 18.46
C CYS A 264 7.81 30.04 17.55
N LYS A 265 7.17 29.77 16.41
CA LYS A 265 7.56 28.76 15.38
C LYS A 265 7.46 27.29 15.80
N ASP A 266 6.90 26.97 16.96
CA ASP A 266 6.73 25.58 17.43
C ASP A 266 5.87 24.72 16.49
N CYS A 267 4.96 25.34 15.74
CA CYS A 267 4.12 24.67 14.76
C CYS A 267 4.87 24.16 13.51
N ILE A 268 6.04 24.74 13.20
CA ILE A 268 6.82 24.40 11.99
C ILE A 268 7.43 22.99 12.08
N PRO A 269 8.25 22.64 13.11
CA PRO A 269 8.90 21.33 13.17
C PRO A 269 7.92 20.17 13.38
N VAL A 270 6.74 20.44 13.94
CA VAL A 270 5.69 19.42 14.15
C VAL A 270 4.78 19.23 12.94
N CYS A 271 4.87 20.08 11.91
CA CYS A 271 4.05 19.95 10.71
C CYS A 271 4.40 18.66 9.97
N GLU A 272 3.42 17.78 9.87
CA GLU A 272 3.55 16.46 9.26
C GLU A 272 3.90 16.53 7.76
N GLU A 273 3.42 17.54 7.05
CA GLU A 273 3.68 17.76 5.62
C GLU A 273 4.91 18.65 5.37
N GLY A 274 5.55 19.20 6.40
CA GLY A 274 6.78 20.00 6.24
C GLY A 274 6.57 21.41 5.65
N ILE A 275 5.31 21.87 5.59
CA ILE A 275 4.98 23.27 5.28
C ILE A 275 5.14 24.16 6.50
N ASN A 276 5.28 25.47 6.30
CA ASN A 276 5.28 26.45 7.39
C ASN A 276 3.84 26.87 7.72
N PRO A 277 3.24 26.47 8.86
CA PRO A 277 1.83 26.82 9.14
C PRO A 277 1.60 28.32 9.35
N ILE A 278 2.64 29.11 9.60
CA ILE A 278 2.52 30.56 9.77
C ILE A 278 2.28 31.24 8.42
N THR A 279 3.01 30.83 7.38
CA THR A 279 2.98 31.47 6.05
C THR A 279 2.24 30.67 4.99
N GLN A 280 2.06 29.36 5.21
CA GLN A 280 1.55 28.39 4.24
C GLN A 280 0.38 27.56 4.79
N SER A 281 -0.37 28.05 5.79
CA SER A 281 -1.54 27.35 6.35
C SER A 281 -2.59 26.99 5.29
N ASP A 282 -2.75 27.82 4.25
CA ASP A 282 -3.67 27.58 3.13
C ASP A 282 -3.10 26.69 2.01
N SER A 283 -1.87 26.19 2.14
CA SER A 283 -1.21 25.38 1.11
C SER A 283 -2.06 24.17 0.73
N ILE A 284 -2.09 23.83 -0.57
CA ILE A 284 -2.68 22.57 -1.08
C ILE A 284 -2.02 21.33 -0.48
N GLU A 285 -0.84 21.51 0.12
CA GLU A 285 -0.10 20.45 0.78
C GLU A 285 -0.66 20.06 2.14
N CYS A 286 -1.44 20.93 2.79
CA CYS A 286 -2.02 20.63 4.09
C CYS A 286 -3.01 19.47 4.00
N ASP A 287 -2.75 18.43 4.80
CA ASP A 287 -3.57 17.23 4.95
C ASP A 287 -4.64 17.35 6.05
N ASN A 288 -4.81 18.55 6.63
CA ASN A 288 -5.74 18.83 7.72
C ASN A 288 -5.60 17.86 8.91
N CYS A 289 -4.38 17.39 9.22
CA CYS A 289 -4.11 16.50 10.36
C CYS A 289 -4.27 17.18 11.74
N GLY A 290 -4.18 18.51 11.80
CA GLY A 290 -4.40 19.30 13.03
C GLY A 290 -3.28 19.22 14.08
N VAL A 291 -2.12 18.65 13.74
CA VAL A 291 -1.01 18.52 14.69
C VAL A 291 -0.39 19.88 15.06
N CYS A 292 -0.35 20.82 14.11
CA CYS A 292 0.11 22.19 14.36
C CYS A 292 -0.82 22.93 15.34
N ILE A 293 -2.14 22.74 15.22
CA ILE A 293 -3.14 23.34 16.12
C ILE A 293 -2.93 22.86 17.55
N ARG A 294 -2.71 21.55 17.74
CA ARG A 294 -2.47 20.96 19.07
C ARG A 294 -1.23 21.51 19.78
N HIS A 295 -0.19 21.89 19.04
CA HIS A 295 1.06 22.42 19.59
C HIS A 295 1.10 23.96 19.61
N CYS A 296 0.03 24.63 19.17
CA CYS A 296 -0.08 26.08 19.26
C CYS A 296 -0.63 26.45 20.65
N ASP A 297 0.26 26.85 21.55
CA ASP A 297 -0.11 27.25 22.91
C ASP A 297 -0.89 28.58 22.93
N ASP A 298 -0.68 29.43 21.92
CA ASP A 298 -1.38 30.71 21.73
C ASP A 298 -2.82 30.58 21.18
N ALA A 299 -3.25 29.36 20.83
CA ALA A 299 -4.52 29.11 20.14
C ALA A 299 -4.70 29.91 18.82
N ALA A 300 -3.59 30.35 18.22
CA ALA A 300 -3.59 31.13 16.99
C ALA A 300 -3.92 30.29 15.74
N LEU A 301 -3.74 28.97 15.78
CA LEU A 301 -4.09 28.06 14.67
C LEU A 301 -5.42 27.36 14.98
N PHE A 302 -6.36 27.39 14.03
CA PHE A 302 -7.68 26.78 14.21
C PHE A 302 -8.28 26.30 12.87
N TYR A 303 -9.28 25.42 12.94
CA TYR A 303 -10.05 25.02 11.77
C TYR A 303 -11.13 26.05 11.44
N THR A 304 -11.29 26.37 10.17
CA THR A 304 -12.38 27.18 9.64
C THR A 304 -13.00 26.51 8.41
N ILE A 305 -14.22 26.92 8.09
CA ILE A 305 -14.93 26.52 6.87
C ILE A 305 -14.98 27.75 5.95
N GLY A 306 -14.34 27.67 4.79
CA GLY A 306 -14.35 28.77 3.82
C GLY A 306 -13.55 28.47 2.55
N LEU A 307 -13.92 29.15 1.46
CA LEU A 307 -13.26 29.08 0.17
C LEU A 307 -11.86 29.74 0.18
N PRO A 308 -10.98 29.40 -0.78
CA PRO A 308 -9.67 30.05 -0.89
C PRO A 308 -9.81 31.57 -1.06
N GLY A 309 -8.92 32.34 -0.43
CA GLY A 309 -8.93 33.80 -0.52
C GLY A 309 -9.97 34.51 0.36
N HIS A 310 -10.92 33.79 0.97
CA HIS A 310 -11.81 34.37 1.98
C HIS A 310 -10.96 34.73 3.21
N ARG A 311 -10.70 36.02 3.43
CA ARG A 311 -10.14 36.52 4.69
C ARG A 311 -11.25 36.37 5.73
N VAL A 312 -11.01 35.59 6.77
CA VAL A 312 -11.87 35.58 7.95
C VAL A 312 -11.74 36.96 8.60
N ARG A 313 -12.69 37.86 8.34
CA ARG A 313 -12.83 39.12 9.05
C ARG A 313 -13.56 38.78 10.35
N MET A 314 -12.82 38.47 11.41
CA MET A 314 -13.45 38.29 12.72
C MET A 314 -13.74 39.65 13.35
N SER A 315 -14.98 39.81 13.80
CA SER A 315 -15.51 40.96 14.49
C SER A 315 -14.69 41.26 15.75
N ARG A 316 -14.32 42.54 15.90
CA ARG A 316 -13.75 43.08 17.14
C ARG A 316 -14.69 42.75 18.31
N ALA A 317 -14.30 41.81 19.15
CA ALA A 317 -14.85 41.71 20.49
C ALA A 317 -14.01 42.61 21.41
N GLY A 318 -14.58 43.77 21.76
CA GLY A 318 -14.17 44.58 22.91
C GLY A 318 -12.92 45.44 22.73
N ASP A 319 -13.14 46.75 22.63
CA ASP A 319 -12.16 47.76 23.02
C ASP A 319 -11.66 47.47 24.45
N VAL A 320 -10.45 46.93 24.57
CA VAL A 320 -9.59 47.16 25.74
C VAL A 320 -8.18 47.46 25.22
N GLY A 321 -7.85 48.75 25.21
CA GLY A 321 -6.50 49.24 25.49
C GLY A 321 -5.36 48.81 24.58
N ARG A 322 -5.21 49.50 23.45
CA ARG A 322 -3.92 50.08 22.97
C ARG A 322 -2.62 49.32 23.32
N SER A 323 -2.09 48.57 22.36
CA SER A 323 -0.68 48.68 21.95
C SER A 323 -0.53 48.30 20.49
N ARG A 324 -0.14 49.27 19.67
CA ARG A 324 0.28 49.06 18.28
C ARG A 324 1.67 48.44 18.33
N HIS A 325 1.75 47.11 18.30
CA HIS A 325 2.93 46.44 17.76
C HIS A 325 2.54 45.94 16.38
N ALA A 326 2.77 46.80 15.39
CA ALA A 326 2.84 46.39 14.01
C ALA A 326 3.91 45.30 13.94
N LEU A 327 3.52 44.09 13.55
CA LEU A 327 4.48 43.07 13.13
C LEU A 327 5.39 43.73 12.08
N PRO A 328 6.72 43.65 12.22
CA PRO A 328 7.60 44.14 11.19
C PRO A 328 7.27 43.40 9.88
N VAL A 329 7.11 44.16 8.80
CA VAL A 329 7.03 43.62 7.45
C VAL A 329 8.34 42.85 7.23
N ILE A 330 8.27 41.52 7.32
CA ILE A 330 9.39 40.65 6.99
C ILE A 330 9.47 40.65 5.46
N PRO A 331 10.59 41.04 4.84
CA PRO A 331 10.72 40.98 3.39
C PRO A 331 10.51 39.54 2.93
N GLU A 332 9.75 39.34 1.86
CA GLU A 332 9.65 38.05 1.17
C GLU A 332 11.04 37.67 0.63
N THR A 333 11.76 36.83 1.36
CA THR A 333 12.91 36.14 0.78
C THR A 333 12.44 34.88 0.05
N PRO A 334 12.89 34.64 -1.19
CA PRO A 334 12.58 33.42 -1.91
C PRO A 334 13.00 32.20 -1.07
N ALA A 335 12.17 31.16 -1.08
CA ALA A 335 12.36 29.94 -0.29
C ALA A 335 13.65 29.15 -0.61
N SER A 336 14.51 29.62 -1.52
CA SER A 336 15.78 28.97 -1.87
C SER A 336 16.97 29.36 -0.99
N ASP A 337 16.93 30.51 -0.30
CA ASP A 337 18.18 31.14 0.22
C ASP A 337 18.27 31.25 1.75
N VAL A 338 17.44 30.53 2.49
CA VAL A 338 17.64 30.41 3.95
C VAL A 338 18.74 29.38 4.22
N ALA A 339 20.00 29.82 4.15
CA ALA A 339 21.09 29.09 4.80
C ALA A 339 20.78 28.99 6.31
N PRO A 340 20.92 27.81 6.93
CA PRO A 340 20.69 27.68 8.35
C PRO A 340 21.74 28.51 9.08
N ARG A 341 21.30 29.59 9.74
CA ARG A 341 22.08 30.16 10.84
C ARG A 341 22.36 29.01 11.81
N THR A 342 23.62 28.87 12.20
CA THR A 342 24.11 28.04 13.29
C THR A 342 23.45 28.51 14.60
N SER A 343 22.17 28.17 14.79
CA SER A 343 21.49 28.38 16.05
C SER A 343 22.02 27.35 17.04
N ALA A 344 22.54 27.86 18.14
CA ALA A 344 22.94 27.09 19.31
C ALA A 344 21.93 25.97 19.60
N LYS A 345 22.51 24.79 19.85
CA LYS A 345 21.89 23.57 20.34
C LYS A 345 20.74 23.88 21.32
N PRO A 346 19.50 23.44 21.08
CA PRO A 346 18.48 23.48 22.12
C PRO A 346 18.99 22.64 23.29
N ALA A 347 18.89 23.16 24.51
CA ALA A 347 19.20 22.40 25.70
C ALA A 347 18.23 21.21 25.80
N ASP A 348 18.73 20.00 25.55
CA ASP A 348 18.01 18.75 25.80
C ASP A 348 17.59 18.70 27.28
N PRO A 349 16.38 18.20 27.60
CA PRO A 349 16.03 17.91 28.99
C PRO A 349 17.01 16.85 29.51
N ALA A 350 17.86 17.24 30.47
CA ALA A 350 18.92 16.40 31.00
C ALA A 350 18.36 15.12 31.64
N ILE A 351 18.34 14.02 30.88
CA ILE A 351 18.03 12.68 31.39
C ILE A 351 19.20 12.23 32.28
N SER A 352 18.88 11.84 33.52
CA SER A 352 19.89 11.49 34.53
C SER A 352 20.83 10.35 34.05
N PRO A 353 22.12 10.40 34.41
CA PRO A 353 23.13 9.43 33.96
C PRO A 353 22.82 7.98 34.36
N LYS A 354 22.02 7.77 35.42
CA LYS A 354 21.52 6.43 35.82
C LYS A 354 20.54 5.83 34.80
N ARG A 355 19.64 6.63 34.21
CA ARG A 355 18.72 6.17 33.15
C ARG A 355 19.46 5.86 31.85
N ARG A 356 20.52 6.61 31.52
CA ARG A 356 21.40 6.35 30.36
C ARG A 356 22.09 4.98 30.45
N ARG A 357 22.63 4.61 31.62
CA ARG A 357 23.32 3.30 31.81
C ARG A 357 22.36 2.11 31.79
N ALA A 358 21.18 2.24 32.39
CA ALA A 358 20.17 1.18 32.37
C ALA A 358 19.65 0.89 30.96
N PHE A 359 19.51 1.93 30.12
CA PHE A 359 19.02 1.81 28.75
C PHE A 359 20.09 1.31 27.77
N ALA A 360 21.35 1.74 27.91
CA ALA A 360 22.48 1.23 27.12
C ALA A 360 22.70 -0.29 27.27
N ARG A 361 22.34 -0.84 28.44
CA ARG A 361 22.37 -2.30 28.68
C ARG A 361 21.22 -3.03 28.00
N ARG A 362 20.09 -2.36 27.77
CA ARG A 362 18.88 -2.90 27.11
C ARG A 362 18.93 -2.74 25.59
N SER A 363 19.56 -1.68 25.07
CA SER A 363 19.74 -1.47 23.62
C SER A 363 20.73 -2.47 22.99
N ARG A 364 21.74 -2.92 23.75
CA ARG A 364 22.67 -3.98 23.34
C ARG A 364 21.99 -5.34 23.10
N THR A 365 20.83 -5.59 23.70
CA THR A 365 20.05 -6.82 23.48
C THR A 365 18.94 -6.65 22.45
N VAL A 366 18.28 -5.48 22.40
CA VAL A 366 17.12 -5.25 21.51
C VAL A 366 17.51 -5.13 20.03
N VAL A 367 18.63 -4.49 19.71
CA VAL A 367 19.09 -4.32 18.31
C VAL A 367 19.45 -5.67 17.64
N PRO A 368 20.23 -6.57 18.27
CA PRO A 368 20.46 -7.89 17.70
C PRO A 368 19.19 -8.75 17.68
N LEU A 369 18.25 -8.62 18.64
CA LEU A 369 16.96 -9.32 18.59
C LEU A 369 16.09 -8.89 17.41
N LEU A 370 16.07 -7.60 17.06
CA LEU A 370 15.38 -7.07 15.88
C LEU A 370 16.05 -7.51 14.57
N LEU A 371 17.38 -7.61 14.54
CA LEU A 371 18.12 -8.17 13.41
C LEU A 371 17.96 -9.69 13.30
N LEU A 372 17.81 -10.40 14.42
CA LEU A 372 17.53 -11.84 14.47
C LEU A 372 16.11 -12.15 14.00
N ALA A 373 15.14 -11.27 14.30
CA ALA A 373 13.77 -11.35 13.79
C ALA A 373 13.66 -11.05 12.28
N LEU A 374 14.72 -10.51 11.68
CA LEU A 374 14.85 -10.29 10.22
C LEU A 374 15.66 -11.40 9.53
N LEU A 375 16.20 -12.38 10.29
CA LEU A 375 16.78 -13.58 9.68
C LEU A 375 15.64 -14.44 9.12
N PRO A 376 15.78 -14.98 7.91
CA PRO A 376 14.76 -15.85 7.34
C PRO A 376 14.62 -17.09 8.21
N ALA A 377 13.49 -17.23 8.89
CA ALA A 377 13.04 -18.55 9.27
C ALA A 377 12.78 -19.31 7.98
N ARG A 378 13.24 -20.57 7.88
CA ARG A 378 12.70 -21.50 6.88
C ARG A 378 11.20 -21.57 7.14
N ALA A 379 10.42 -20.80 6.39
CA ALA A 379 9.03 -21.10 6.22
C ALA A 379 9.03 -22.37 5.37
N GLU A 380 8.96 -23.52 6.03
CA GLU A 380 8.39 -24.67 5.36
C GLU A 380 6.93 -24.32 5.09
N ALA A 381 6.69 -23.65 3.96
CA ALA A 381 5.39 -23.63 3.35
C ALA A 381 5.20 -25.00 2.70
N HIS A 382 5.00 -26.03 3.53
CA HIS A 382 4.41 -27.25 3.04
C HIS A 382 2.92 -26.97 2.75
N HIS A 383 2.50 -27.38 1.55
CA HIS A 383 1.13 -27.41 1.02
C HIS A 383 0.65 -26.21 0.17
N ILE A 384 1.29 -26.04 -0.99
CA ILE A 384 0.55 -25.89 -2.26
C ILE A 384 0.03 -27.30 -2.59
N LEU A 385 -1.21 -27.60 -2.19
CA LEU A 385 -1.92 -28.85 -2.48
C LEU A 385 -3.14 -28.51 -3.33
N GLY A 386 -3.33 -29.27 -4.41
CA GLY A 386 -4.52 -29.21 -5.24
C GLY A 386 -5.76 -29.52 -4.43
N LEU A 387 -6.92 -29.03 -4.89
CA LEU A 387 -8.20 -29.44 -4.35
C LEU A 387 -8.28 -30.98 -4.35
N PRO A 388 -8.66 -31.63 -3.23
CA PRO A 388 -8.99 -33.04 -3.26
C PRO A 388 -10.24 -33.24 -4.12
N HIS A 389 -10.15 -34.22 -5.03
CA HIS A 389 -11.22 -34.73 -5.88
C HIS A 389 -12.59 -34.79 -5.19
N TYR A 390 -13.59 -34.10 -5.73
CA TYR A 390 -15.00 -34.45 -5.54
C TYR A 390 -15.53 -35.21 -6.76
N SER A 391 -14.99 -36.41 -6.99
CA SER A 391 -15.77 -37.51 -7.59
C SER A 391 -15.05 -38.83 -7.37
N TYR A 392 -15.77 -39.80 -6.77
CA TYR A 392 -15.46 -41.22 -6.60
C TYR A 392 -14.71 -41.64 -5.32
N SER A 393 -15.52 -42.13 -4.36
CA SER A 393 -15.25 -43.14 -3.31
C SER A 393 -13.85 -43.21 -2.68
N GLU A 394 -13.83 -42.98 -1.36
CA GLU A 394 -12.77 -43.05 -0.34
C GLU A 394 -11.67 -44.15 -0.40
N ASN A 395 -11.62 -45.04 -1.40
CA ASN A 395 -10.71 -46.19 -1.42
C ASN A 395 -9.86 -46.37 -2.70
N TYR A 396 -9.64 -45.33 -3.52
CA TYR A 396 -8.81 -45.44 -4.72
C TYR A 396 -7.41 -44.81 -4.55
N PRO A 397 -6.30 -45.55 -4.73
CA PRO A 397 -4.94 -45.03 -4.56
C PRO A 397 -4.50 -44.31 -5.86
N GLN A 398 -4.84 -43.04 -6.02
CA GLN A 398 -4.33 -42.20 -7.11
C GLN A 398 -3.59 -41.00 -6.53
N ASN A 399 -2.43 -40.68 -7.12
CA ASN A 399 -1.59 -39.54 -6.69
C ASN A 399 -2.33 -38.20 -6.86
N PRO A 400 -2.07 -37.20 -6.01
CA PRO A 400 -2.81 -35.93 -6.00
C PRO A 400 -2.72 -35.19 -7.34
N THR A 401 -3.89 -34.90 -7.92
CA THR A 401 -4.12 -34.08 -9.12
C THR A 401 -4.29 -32.61 -8.69
N PHE A 402 -3.65 -31.65 -9.37
CA PHE A 402 -3.72 -30.23 -8.99
C PHE A 402 -4.83 -29.50 -9.73
N GLU A 403 -5.83 -28.94 -9.04
CA GLU A 403 -6.97 -28.22 -9.65
C GLU A 403 -6.83 -26.69 -9.59
N TYR A 404 -7.10 -26.02 -10.71
CA TYR A 404 -7.16 -24.56 -10.82
C TYR A 404 -8.54 -24.11 -11.34
N PRO A 405 -9.41 -23.57 -10.47
CA PRO A 405 -10.72 -23.08 -10.88
C PRO A 405 -10.62 -21.66 -11.45
N ALA A 406 -11.34 -21.42 -12.55
CA ALA A 406 -11.54 -20.12 -13.17
C ALA A 406 -13.01 -20.00 -13.64
N GLN A 407 -13.45 -18.76 -13.86
CA GLN A 407 -14.80 -18.46 -14.33
C GLN A 407 -14.72 -17.52 -15.54
N THR A 408 -15.43 -17.85 -16.62
CA THR A 408 -15.58 -16.97 -17.79
C THR A 408 -16.99 -17.06 -18.36
N GLY A 409 -17.64 -15.90 -18.55
CA GLY A 409 -19.05 -15.84 -18.96
C GLY A 409 -19.94 -16.77 -18.11
N PRO A 410 -20.77 -17.63 -18.74
CA PRO A 410 -21.60 -18.61 -18.03
C PRO A 410 -20.87 -19.92 -17.68
N TYR A 411 -19.56 -20.03 -17.92
CA TYR A 411 -18.80 -21.27 -17.74
C TYR A 411 -17.90 -21.24 -16.48
N ASP A 412 -17.84 -22.39 -15.81
CA ASP A 412 -16.83 -22.72 -14.83
C ASP A 412 -15.78 -23.63 -15.50
N VAL A 413 -14.51 -23.26 -15.35
CA VAL A 413 -13.37 -23.94 -15.95
C VAL A 413 -12.46 -24.44 -14.83
N VAL A 414 -12.13 -25.73 -14.83
CA VAL A 414 -11.17 -26.31 -13.89
C VAL A 414 -10.04 -26.97 -14.68
N LEU A 415 -8.80 -26.52 -14.49
CA LEU A 415 -7.62 -27.21 -15.01
C LEU A 415 -7.12 -28.19 -13.96
N THR A 416 -6.97 -29.48 -14.30
CA THR A 416 -6.19 -30.45 -13.53
C THR A 416 -4.82 -30.69 -14.15
N CYS A 417 -3.79 -30.88 -13.31
CA CYS A 417 -2.47 -31.35 -13.73
C CYS A 417 -2.09 -32.67 -13.03
N TYR A 418 -1.60 -33.65 -13.79
CA TYR A 418 -1.06 -34.91 -13.28
C TYR A 418 0.33 -35.22 -13.87
N PRO A 419 1.36 -35.46 -13.06
CA PRO A 419 1.37 -35.37 -11.61
C PRO A 419 1.13 -33.92 -11.15
N GLY A 420 0.54 -33.73 -9.96
CA GLY A 420 0.20 -32.39 -9.45
C GLY A 420 1.40 -31.45 -9.24
N ARG A 421 2.62 -32.00 -9.19
CA ARG A 421 3.89 -31.28 -9.31
C ARG A 421 4.74 -31.95 -10.38
N PRO A 422 4.69 -31.47 -11.63
CA PRO A 422 5.51 -32.03 -12.69
C PRO A 422 7.00 -31.80 -12.40
N ASN A 423 7.79 -32.84 -12.61
CA ASN A 423 9.24 -32.74 -12.60
C ASN A 423 9.73 -32.19 -13.95
N PRO A 424 10.80 -31.38 -13.96
CA PRO A 424 11.43 -30.96 -15.20
C PRO A 424 11.83 -32.17 -16.07
N GLY A 425 11.48 -32.12 -17.35
CA GLY A 425 11.76 -33.17 -18.34
C GLY A 425 10.77 -34.32 -18.37
N GLU A 426 9.83 -34.42 -17.41
CA GLU A 426 8.79 -35.44 -17.38
C GLU A 426 7.48 -34.92 -17.99
N PRO A 427 6.72 -35.76 -18.71
CA PRO A 427 5.43 -35.38 -19.25
C PRO A 427 4.39 -35.22 -18.13
N ALA A 428 3.60 -34.16 -18.21
CA ALA A 428 2.44 -33.93 -17.35
C ALA A 428 1.16 -33.82 -18.18
N ASN A 429 0.10 -34.44 -17.71
CA ASN A 429 -1.22 -34.41 -18.33
C ASN A 429 -2.01 -33.23 -17.76
N LEU A 430 -2.46 -32.35 -18.67
CA LEU A 430 -3.32 -31.21 -18.38
C LEU A 430 -4.73 -31.56 -18.86
N SER A 431 -5.72 -31.49 -17.97
CA SER A 431 -7.13 -31.72 -18.33
C SER A 431 -7.98 -30.53 -17.94
N PHE A 432 -8.81 -30.05 -18.87
CA PHE A 432 -9.74 -28.95 -18.61
C PHE A 432 -11.16 -29.52 -18.50
N TYR A 433 -11.82 -29.22 -17.37
CA TYR A 433 -13.23 -29.50 -17.13
C TYR A 433 -14.00 -28.21 -17.28
N ILE A 434 -14.84 -28.12 -18.29
CA ILE A 434 -15.56 -26.90 -18.62
C ILE A 434 -17.06 -27.20 -18.58
N LYS A 435 -17.78 -26.51 -17.69
CA LYS A 435 -19.23 -26.70 -17.52
C LYS A 435 -19.97 -25.37 -17.47
N ASN A 436 -21.15 -25.31 -18.05
CA ASN A 436 -22.03 -24.17 -17.93
C ASN A 436 -22.63 -24.13 -16.51
N ARG A 437 -22.47 -23.01 -15.81
CA ARG A 437 -22.88 -22.83 -14.41
C ARG A 437 -24.39 -22.90 -14.22
N ASN A 438 -25.15 -22.43 -15.20
CA ASN A 438 -26.60 -22.33 -15.12
C ASN A 438 -27.28 -23.66 -15.47
N THR A 439 -26.73 -24.38 -16.44
CA THR A 439 -27.35 -25.61 -16.99
C THR A 439 -26.65 -26.90 -16.57
N GLY A 440 -25.41 -26.82 -16.08
CA GLY A 440 -24.56 -27.98 -15.79
C GLY A 440 -23.99 -28.67 -17.04
N ALA A 441 -24.35 -28.24 -18.25
CA ALA A 441 -23.94 -28.89 -19.50
C ALA A 441 -22.43 -28.70 -19.77
N PRO A 442 -21.72 -29.75 -20.25
CA PRO A 442 -20.31 -29.64 -20.60
C PRO A 442 -20.12 -28.76 -21.84
N TYR A 443 -18.99 -28.06 -21.89
CA TYR A 443 -18.59 -27.33 -23.09
C TYR A 443 -17.97 -28.31 -24.09
N THR A 444 -18.59 -28.41 -25.26
CA THR A 444 -18.23 -29.35 -26.32
C THR A 444 -17.44 -28.75 -27.50
N PRO A 445 -17.34 -27.43 -27.73
CA PRO A 445 -16.46 -26.92 -28.78
C PRO A 445 -14.96 -27.18 -28.46
N PRO A 446 -14.08 -27.16 -29.48
CA PRO A 446 -12.64 -27.25 -29.27
C PRO A 446 -12.09 -26.02 -28.53
N VAL A 447 -10.99 -26.22 -27.82
CA VAL A 447 -10.25 -25.17 -27.11
C VAL A 447 -8.83 -25.09 -27.64
N VAL A 448 -8.17 -23.93 -27.49
CA VAL A 448 -6.77 -23.76 -27.86
C VAL A 448 -5.93 -23.58 -26.61
N VAL A 449 -4.94 -24.45 -26.41
CA VAL A 449 -4.05 -24.39 -25.24
C VAL A 449 -2.65 -23.99 -25.67
N ARG A 450 -2.03 -23.11 -24.89
CA ARG A 450 -0.64 -22.67 -25.06
C ARG A 450 0.06 -22.70 -23.72
N VAL A 451 1.33 -23.11 -23.68
CA VAL A 451 2.13 -23.13 -22.45
C VAL A 451 3.34 -22.23 -22.60
N LEU A 452 3.48 -21.31 -21.65
CA LEU A 452 4.55 -20.32 -21.58
C LEU A 452 5.36 -20.53 -20.31
N GLN A 453 6.68 -20.49 -20.40
CA GLN A 453 7.54 -20.31 -19.23
C GLN A 453 7.69 -18.81 -18.98
N THR A 454 7.35 -18.37 -17.77
CA THR A 454 7.40 -16.97 -17.36
C THR A 454 8.68 -16.66 -16.61
N PHE A 455 9.24 -15.48 -16.87
CA PHE A 455 10.41 -14.98 -16.16
C PHE A 455 10.07 -13.64 -15.50
N THR A 456 10.60 -13.41 -14.29
CA THR A 456 10.47 -12.12 -13.61
C THR A 456 11.06 -10.97 -14.43
N PHE A 457 12.10 -11.27 -15.23
CA PHE A 457 12.75 -10.34 -16.14
C PHE A 457 13.02 -11.04 -17.48
N GLY A 458 12.49 -10.52 -18.59
CA GLY A 458 12.70 -11.09 -19.93
C GLY A 458 11.40 -11.31 -20.70
N ARG A 459 11.50 -11.95 -21.87
CA ARG A 459 10.34 -12.39 -22.66
C ARG A 459 9.96 -13.81 -22.24
N ASN A 460 8.66 -14.10 -22.19
CA ASN A 460 8.17 -15.45 -21.94
C ASN A 460 8.68 -16.39 -23.05
N ARG A 461 9.12 -17.59 -22.66
CA ARG A 461 9.53 -18.63 -23.60
C ARG A 461 8.33 -19.51 -23.89
N GLU A 462 8.03 -19.71 -25.17
CA GLU A 462 6.97 -20.63 -25.57
C GLU A 462 7.46 -22.07 -25.44
N ILE A 463 6.66 -22.89 -24.77
CA ILE A 463 6.97 -24.30 -24.47
C ILE A 463 6.05 -25.21 -25.26
N LEU A 464 4.75 -24.90 -25.23
CA LEU A 464 3.76 -25.51 -26.10
C LEU A 464 3.14 -24.41 -26.97
N PRO A 465 3.28 -24.48 -28.31
CA PRO A 465 2.62 -23.55 -29.21
C PRO A 465 1.09 -23.70 -29.11
N PRO A 466 0.31 -22.70 -29.55
CA PRO A 466 -1.15 -22.78 -29.57
C PRO A 466 -1.64 -24.06 -30.25
N THR A 467 -2.17 -24.98 -29.46
CA THR A 467 -2.58 -26.32 -29.90
C THR A 467 -4.08 -26.47 -29.70
N SER A 468 -4.80 -26.84 -30.77
CA SER A 468 -6.23 -27.12 -30.69
C SER A 468 -6.47 -28.47 -30.04
N VAL A 469 -7.35 -28.52 -29.05
CA VAL A 469 -7.71 -29.71 -28.28
C VAL A 469 -9.21 -29.93 -28.45
N GLU A 470 -9.55 -31.07 -29.03
CA GLU A 470 -10.94 -31.54 -29.13
C GLU A 470 -11.39 -32.11 -27.77
N PRO A 471 -12.69 -32.03 -27.43
CA PRO A 471 -13.20 -32.66 -26.23
C PRO A 471 -13.11 -34.19 -26.32
N PHE A 472 -12.73 -34.81 -25.22
CA PHE A 472 -12.89 -36.23 -24.95
C PHE A 472 -13.88 -36.39 -23.79
N GLU A 473 -15.06 -36.92 -24.10
CA GLU A 473 -16.22 -37.01 -23.19
C GLU A 473 -16.63 -35.63 -22.63
N VAL A 474 -16.22 -35.33 -21.39
CA VAL A 474 -16.54 -34.08 -20.67
C VAL A 474 -15.30 -33.22 -20.42
N THR A 475 -14.15 -33.58 -21.01
CA THR A 475 -12.86 -32.96 -20.73
C THR A 475 -12.05 -32.64 -21.98
N HIS A 476 -11.21 -31.62 -21.94
CA HIS A 476 -10.20 -31.36 -22.97
C HIS A 476 -8.84 -31.75 -22.40
N GLN A 477 -8.18 -32.75 -22.95
CA GLN A 477 -6.95 -33.32 -22.39
C GLN A 477 -5.77 -33.16 -23.34
N LEU A 478 -4.60 -32.82 -22.80
CA LEU A 478 -3.34 -32.85 -23.53
C LEU A 478 -2.17 -33.18 -22.59
N SER A 479 -1.03 -33.55 -23.16
CA SER A 479 0.21 -33.77 -22.41
C SER A 479 1.24 -32.70 -22.77
N ALA A 480 1.92 -32.15 -21.76
CA ALA A 480 2.98 -31.16 -21.92
C ALA A 480 4.21 -31.55 -21.11
N THR A 481 5.40 -31.39 -21.69
CA THR A 481 6.68 -31.60 -21.01
C THR A 481 7.30 -30.24 -20.69
N PHE A 482 7.66 -30.05 -19.42
CA PHE A 482 8.24 -28.80 -18.94
C PHE A 482 9.76 -28.95 -18.86
N PRO A 483 10.57 -28.21 -19.63
CA PRO A 483 12.00 -28.51 -19.78
C PRO A 483 12.83 -28.16 -18.54
N GLU A 484 12.45 -27.13 -17.78
CA GLU A 484 13.25 -26.57 -16.68
C GLU A 484 12.38 -26.30 -15.44
N THR A 485 12.99 -26.28 -14.25
CA THR A 485 12.32 -25.80 -13.03
C THR A 485 11.94 -24.33 -13.17
N GLY A 486 10.70 -23.97 -12.86
CA GLY A 486 10.26 -22.57 -12.95
C GLY A 486 8.75 -22.36 -12.92
N GLU A 487 8.38 -21.10 -13.17
CA GLU A 487 6.99 -20.66 -13.27
C GLU A 487 6.53 -20.74 -14.73
N TYR A 488 5.35 -21.31 -14.93
CA TYR A 488 4.72 -21.49 -16.22
C TYR A 488 3.29 -20.96 -16.18
N VAL A 489 2.80 -20.52 -17.33
CA VAL A 489 1.41 -20.13 -17.54
C VAL A 489 0.84 -20.99 -18.65
N VAL A 490 -0.23 -21.71 -18.32
CA VAL A 490 -1.06 -22.45 -19.27
C VAL A 490 -2.20 -21.52 -19.68
N GLU A 491 -2.20 -21.04 -20.91
CA GLU A 491 -3.27 -20.22 -21.47
C GLU A 491 -4.30 -21.13 -22.16
N LEU A 492 -5.53 -21.12 -21.65
CA LEU A 492 -6.68 -21.75 -22.30
C LEU A 492 -7.47 -20.68 -23.05
N LYS A 493 -7.63 -20.86 -24.36
CA LYS A 493 -8.47 -20.01 -25.20
C LYS A 493 -9.71 -20.77 -25.62
N MET A 494 -10.88 -20.19 -25.35
CA MET A 494 -12.18 -20.77 -25.71
C MET A 494 -13.12 -19.71 -26.27
N ASP A 495 -14.15 -20.14 -27.00
CA ASP A 495 -15.20 -19.26 -27.50
C ASP A 495 -16.32 -19.16 -26.46
N VAL A 496 -16.57 -17.94 -25.97
CA VAL A 496 -17.65 -17.64 -25.04
C VAL A 496 -18.63 -16.71 -25.74
N GLU A 497 -19.76 -17.27 -26.18
CA GLU A 497 -20.85 -16.51 -26.83
C GLU A 497 -20.40 -15.72 -28.08
N GLY A 498 -19.48 -16.28 -28.89
CA GLY A 498 -18.96 -15.67 -30.10
C GLY A 498 -17.75 -14.74 -29.87
N LYS A 499 -17.17 -14.75 -28.67
CA LYS A 499 -15.97 -13.98 -28.30
C LYS A 499 -14.86 -14.91 -27.83
N PRO A 500 -13.63 -14.78 -28.37
CA PRO A 500 -12.50 -15.54 -27.89
C PRO A 500 -12.04 -14.99 -26.52
N GLU A 501 -12.17 -15.81 -25.48
CA GLU A 501 -11.69 -15.52 -24.12
C GLU A 501 -10.40 -16.32 -23.86
N VAL A 502 -9.45 -15.71 -23.14
CA VAL A 502 -8.18 -16.34 -22.76
C VAL A 502 -8.05 -16.38 -21.24
N ILE A 503 -7.90 -17.58 -20.69
CA ILE A 503 -7.80 -17.84 -19.26
C ILE A 503 -6.39 -18.31 -18.93
N PRO A 504 -5.60 -17.54 -18.17
CA PRO A 504 -4.26 -17.95 -17.75
C PRO A 504 -4.32 -18.75 -16.44
N PHE A 505 -3.69 -19.93 -16.43
CA PHE A 505 -3.47 -20.75 -15.24
C PHE A 505 -1.99 -20.78 -14.89
N ALA A 506 -1.63 -20.36 -13.67
CA ALA A 506 -0.25 -20.38 -13.22
C ALA A 506 0.12 -21.76 -12.67
N LEU A 507 1.21 -22.35 -13.18
CA LEU A 507 1.73 -23.66 -12.80
C LEU A 507 3.21 -23.53 -12.40
N THR A 508 3.62 -24.22 -11.34
CA THR A 508 5.03 -24.30 -10.93
C THR A 508 5.56 -25.71 -11.19
N VAL A 509 6.72 -25.82 -11.84
CA VAL A 509 7.39 -27.07 -12.18
C VAL A 509 8.68 -27.17 -11.37
N GLY A 510 8.90 -28.29 -10.68
CA GLY A 510 10.05 -28.49 -9.78
C GLY A 510 10.03 -27.64 -8.49
N ASP A 511 11.18 -27.46 -7.86
CA ASP A 511 11.32 -26.71 -6.59
C ASP A 511 11.23 -25.18 -6.78
N GLU A 512 10.59 -24.49 -5.83
CA GLU A 512 10.31 -23.04 -5.90
C GLU A 512 11.59 -22.19 -5.99
N THR A 513 11.87 -21.60 -7.15
CA THR A 513 13.00 -20.67 -7.36
C THR A 513 12.68 -19.23 -6.94
N ALA A 514 11.42 -18.93 -6.60
CA ALA A 514 10.94 -17.57 -6.28
C ALA A 514 11.63 -16.96 -5.05
N THR A 515 12.10 -17.77 -4.10
CA THR A 515 12.84 -17.25 -2.93
C THR A 515 14.22 -16.72 -3.31
N ALA A 516 14.93 -17.37 -4.24
CA ALA A 516 16.28 -16.97 -4.63
C ALA A 516 16.29 -15.68 -5.45
N SER A 517 15.37 -15.52 -6.41
CA SER A 517 15.28 -14.30 -7.23
C SER A 517 14.84 -13.08 -6.41
N VAL A 518 13.92 -13.25 -5.47
CA VAL A 518 13.48 -12.18 -4.54
C VAL A 518 14.58 -11.79 -3.56
N LEU A 519 15.34 -12.75 -3.02
CA LEU A 519 16.47 -12.47 -2.13
C LEU A 519 17.61 -11.75 -2.86
N VAL A 520 17.92 -12.16 -4.09
CA VAL A 520 18.92 -11.48 -4.93
C VAL A 520 18.47 -10.06 -5.26
N ALA A 521 17.21 -9.86 -5.64
CA ALA A 521 16.64 -8.53 -5.93
C ALA A 521 16.59 -7.63 -4.68
N ALA A 522 16.22 -8.18 -3.52
CA ALA A 522 16.21 -7.45 -2.25
C ALA A 522 17.63 -7.09 -1.79
N GLY A 523 18.57 -8.02 -1.92
CA GLY A 523 19.98 -7.82 -1.60
C GLY A 523 20.64 -6.78 -2.50
N THR A 524 20.45 -6.87 -3.81
CA THR A 524 20.95 -5.86 -4.76
C THR A 524 20.29 -4.51 -4.57
N GLY A 525 18.96 -4.46 -4.34
CA GLY A 525 18.23 -3.24 -4.04
C GLY A 525 18.73 -2.55 -2.77
N LEU A 526 18.93 -3.30 -1.68
CA LEU A 526 19.50 -2.79 -0.43
C LEU A 526 20.95 -2.31 -0.60
N ALA A 527 21.77 -3.04 -1.36
CA ALA A 527 23.15 -2.64 -1.63
C ALA A 527 23.22 -1.34 -2.44
N LEU A 528 22.48 -1.24 -3.55
CA LEU A 528 22.34 -0.03 -4.37
C LEU A 528 21.85 1.14 -3.53
N PHE A 529 20.83 0.91 -2.70
CA PHE A 529 20.30 1.90 -1.79
C PHE A 529 21.38 2.44 -0.82
N LEU A 530 22.12 1.56 -0.16
CA LEU A 530 23.19 1.96 0.77
C LEU A 530 24.32 2.72 0.05
N ILE A 531 24.66 2.33 -1.17
CA ILE A 531 25.62 3.02 -2.03
C ILE A 531 25.13 4.43 -2.36
N ILE A 532 23.88 4.58 -2.80
CA ILE A 532 23.26 5.88 -3.12
C ILE A 532 23.24 6.78 -1.89
N VAL A 533 22.80 6.26 -0.73
CA VAL A 533 22.78 7.01 0.53
C VAL A 533 24.19 7.47 0.93
N ARG A 534 25.20 6.60 0.80
CA ARG A 534 26.60 6.95 1.06
C ARG A 534 27.11 8.01 0.07
N ALA A 535 26.78 7.89 -1.21
CA ALA A 535 27.15 8.85 -2.24
C ALA A 535 26.52 10.23 -1.99
N ILE A 536 25.23 10.29 -1.63
CA ILE A 536 24.54 11.53 -1.24
C ILE A 536 25.21 12.16 -0.02
N LYS A 537 25.51 11.37 1.03
CA LYS A 537 26.21 11.88 2.22
C LYS A 537 27.60 12.43 1.90
N ILE A 538 28.37 11.75 1.04
CA ILE A 538 29.69 12.23 0.59
C ILE A 538 29.54 13.54 -0.20
N LYS A 539 28.59 13.62 -1.13
CA LYS A 539 28.33 14.82 -1.93
C LYS A 539 27.89 16.00 -1.07
N GLN A 540 27.05 15.76 -0.06
CA GLN A 540 26.66 16.79 0.90
C GLN A 540 27.82 17.27 1.77
N ARG A 541 28.64 16.34 2.32
CA ARG A 541 29.84 16.71 3.08
C ARG A 541 30.81 17.53 2.25
N ARG A 542 31.03 17.17 0.99
CA ARG A 542 31.86 17.94 0.05
C ARG A 542 31.27 19.32 -0.25
N ARG A 543 29.96 19.44 -0.46
CA ARG A 543 29.30 20.74 -0.65
C ARG A 543 29.43 21.65 0.57
N ILE A 544 29.25 21.10 1.77
CA ILE A 544 29.42 21.85 3.02
C ILE A 544 30.89 22.25 3.21
N ALA A 545 31.84 21.33 3.00
CA ALA A 545 33.27 21.62 3.09
C ALA A 545 33.71 22.70 2.09
N ASN A 546 33.22 22.64 0.85
CA ASN A 546 33.53 23.63 -0.18
C ASN A 546 32.82 24.99 0.06
N ALA A 547 31.68 25.00 0.76
CA ALA A 547 30.98 26.23 1.14
C ALA A 547 31.58 26.90 2.40
N VAL A 548 32.37 26.17 3.18
CA VAL A 548 33.04 26.64 4.41
C VAL A 548 34.54 26.87 4.18
N ALA A 549 35.08 26.51 3.02
CA ALA A 549 36.44 26.87 2.65
C ALA A 549 36.55 28.41 2.58
N PRO A 550 37.42 29.05 3.38
CA PRO A 550 37.61 30.48 3.28
C PRO A 550 38.15 30.80 1.87
N ALA A 551 37.59 31.83 1.23
CA ALA A 551 38.20 32.43 0.07
C ALA A 551 39.59 32.91 0.52
N VAL A 552 40.63 32.20 0.09
CA VAL A 552 42.02 32.64 0.24
C VAL A 552 42.23 33.62 -0.92
N GLU A 553 42.05 34.91 -0.64
CA GLU A 553 42.73 35.98 -1.37
C GLU A 553 44.08 36.27 -0.73
#